data_AF-A0AAN9L1G3-F1
#
_entry.id   AF-A0AAN9L1G3-F1
#
_cell.length_a   1.000
_cell.length_b   1.000
_cell.length_c   1.000
_cell.angle_alpha   90.00
_cell.angle_beta   90.00
_cell.angle_gamma   90.00
#
_symmetry.space_group_name_H-M   'P 1'
#
loop_
_entity.id
_entity.type
_entity.pdbx_description
1 polymer ?
#
loop_
_entity_poly.entity_id
_entity_poly.type
_entity_poly.pdbx_seq_one_letter_code
_entity_poly.pdbx_strand_id
1 'polypeptide(L)'
;MFSDTAIQLQPIFAQWIQNTHALAPGTTAPGAATSTSLTWGGENLVAVGGKVALLPIPLGTADFLVHHIHAFTIHVTVLILLKGVLFARSSRLIPDKANLGFRFPCDGPGRGGTCQEEILRRVPLPLMGGSVISYGRRHPSGRGYWQELIESIVWAHNKLKVAPATQPRALSIVQGRAVGVTHYLLGGIATTWAFFLARIIAVG
;
A
#
# COMPACT_ATOMS: atom_id res chain seq x y z
N MET A 1 26.29 11.25 7.97
CA MET A 1 24.84 11.07 7.74
C MET A 1 24.47 11.83 6.48
N PHE A 2 23.51 11.36 5.68
CA PHE A 2 22.98 12.16 4.57
C PHE A 2 22.00 13.19 5.14
N SER A 3 22.33 14.47 5.01
CA SER A 3 21.54 15.60 5.51
C SER A 3 22.07 16.91 4.91
N ASP A 4 21.27 17.98 5.01
CA ASP A 4 21.65 19.30 4.49
C ASP A 4 22.88 19.90 5.21
N THR A 5 23.17 19.45 6.42
CA THR A 5 24.33 19.89 7.23
C THR A 5 25.57 19.00 7.11
N ALA A 6 25.49 17.89 6.37
CA ALA A 6 26.58 16.94 6.23
C ALA A 6 26.78 16.56 4.76
N ILE A 7 26.57 15.29 4.39
CA ILE A 7 26.65 14.88 2.99
C ILE A 7 25.30 15.16 2.34
N GLN A 8 25.27 16.17 1.47
CA GLN A 8 24.06 16.63 0.81
C GLN A 8 23.73 15.77 -0.41
N LEU A 9 22.45 15.46 -0.60
CA LEU A 9 21.92 14.86 -1.82
C LEU A 9 20.80 15.77 -2.34
N GLN A 10 21.20 16.81 -3.08
CA GLN A 10 20.26 17.86 -3.49
C GLN A 10 19.37 17.41 -4.67
N PRO A 11 18.06 17.69 -4.66
CA PRO A 11 17.16 17.45 -5.77
C PRO A 11 17.28 18.57 -6.83
N ILE A 12 18.46 18.69 -7.45
CA ILE A 12 18.83 19.79 -8.38
C ILE A 12 17.81 19.93 -9.53
N PHE A 13 17.33 18.81 -10.08
CA PHE A 13 16.33 18.84 -11.15
C PHE A 13 15.00 19.43 -10.69
N ALA A 14 14.55 19.10 -9.48
CA ALA A 14 13.31 19.66 -8.95
C ALA A 14 13.47 21.15 -8.65
N GLN A 15 14.59 21.57 -8.06
CA GLN A 15 14.91 22.98 -7.82
C GLN A 15 14.99 23.79 -9.12
N TRP A 16 15.56 23.21 -10.18
CA TRP A 16 15.59 23.83 -11.51
C TRP A 16 14.16 24.03 -12.08
N ILE A 17 13.29 23.04 -11.93
CA ILE A 17 11.87 23.17 -12.29
C ILE A 17 11.19 24.26 -11.44
N GLN A 18 11.40 24.28 -10.13
CA GLN A 18 10.84 25.32 -9.25
C GLN A 18 11.21 26.72 -9.74
N ASN A 19 12.50 26.96 -10.04
CA ASN A 19 12.98 28.24 -10.56
C ASN A 19 12.38 28.60 -11.92
N THR A 20 12.25 27.62 -12.82
CA THR A 20 11.66 27.83 -14.14
C THR A 20 10.20 28.26 -14.03
N HIS A 21 9.42 27.64 -13.14
CA HIS A 21 8.02 27.99 -12.92
C HIS A 21 7.84 29.29 -12.13
N ALA A 22 8.72 29.59 -11.19
CA ALA A 22 8.71 30.83 -10.42
C ALA A 22 9.00 32.06 -11.30
N LEU A 23 9.91 31.93 -12.26
CA LEU A 23 10.32 33.02 -13.16
C LEU A 23 9.52 33.09 -14.46
N ALA A 24 8.61 32.15 -14.70
CA ALA A 24 7.81 32.09 -15.93
C ALA A 24 6.94 33.34 -16.20
N PRO A 25 6.25 33.94 -15.21
CA PRO A 25 5.41 35.13 -15.43
C PRO A 25 6.23 36.28 -16.00
N GLY A 26 5.74 36.90 -17.07
CA GLY A 26 6.42 38.01 -17.75
C GLY A 26 7.62 37.64 -18.61
N THR A 27 8.09 36.38 -18.57
CA THR A 27 9.19 35.88 -19.43
C THR A 27 8.70 34.85 -20.44
N THR A 28 8.66 33.57 -20.06
CA THR A 28 8.16 32.46 -20.87
C THR A 28 6.64 32.39 -20.90
N ALA A 29 5.97 33.08 -19.98
CA ALA A 29 4.53 33.31 -19.96
C ALA A 29 4.20 34.82 -19.85
N PRO A 30 4.31 35.60 -20.94
CA PRO A 30 4.15 37.06 -20.91
C PRO A 30 2.77 37.54 -20.46
N GLY A 31 1.72 36.77 -20.71
CA GLY A 31 0.34 37.10 -20.30
C GLY A 31 -0.03 36.65 -18.89
N ALA A 32 0.87 35.93 -18.19
CA ALA A 32 0.62 35.49 -16.82
C ALA A 32 1.14 36.53 -15.83
N ALA A 33 0.30 36.90 -14.86
CA ALA A 33 0.67 37.82 -13.78
C ALA A 33 1.32 37.11 -12.58
N THR A 34 1.05 35.81 -12.42
CA THR A 34 1.56 34.97 -11.32
C THR A 34 1.99 33.62 -11.87
N SER A 35 2.83 32.93 -11.12
CA SER A 35 3.26 31.56 -11.38
C SER A 35 2.08 30.60 -11.24
N THR A 36 2.26 29.36 -11.70
CA THR A 36 1.21 28.32 -11.63
C THR A 36 0.86 27.88 -10.21
N SER A 37 1.72 28.15 -9.22
CA SER A 37 1.50 27.86 -7.80
C SER A 37 2.50 28.64 -6.94
N LEU A 38 2.04 29.17 -5.80
CA LEU A 38 2.89 29.84 -4.82
C LEU A 38 3.96 28.92 -4.20
N THR A 39 3.80 27.59 -4.34
CA THR A 39 4.75 26.59 -3.83
C THR A 39 6.10 26.61 -4.55
N TRP A 40 6.17 27.13 -5.78
CA TRP A 40 7.40 27.16 -6.60
C TRP A 40 8.45 28.15 -6.07
N GLY A 41 8.04 29.15 -5.29
CA GLY A 41 8.89 30.27 -4.88
C GLY A 41 8.73 31.50 -5.76
N GLY A 42 9.35 32.61 -5.36
CA GLY A 42 9.33 33.88 -6.11
C GLY A 42 8.17 34.83 -5.76
N GLU A 43 7.12 34.35 -5.11
CA GLU A 43 5.97 35.15 -4.66
C GLU A 43 5.91 35.24 -3.13
N ASN A 44 5.24 36.28 -2.62
CA ASN A 44 5.13 36.53 -1.18
C ASN A 44 4.24 35.48 -0.48
N LEU A 45 4.50 35.24 0.80
CA LEU A 45 3.67 34.40 1.65
C LEU A 45 2.23 34.91 1.66
N VAL A 46 1.27 34.01 1.41
CA VAL A 46 -0.16 34.34 1.49
C VAL A 46 -0.69 33.86 2.82
N ALA A 47 -1.21 34.79 3.63
CA ALA A 47 -1.82 34.51 4.92
C ALA A 47 -3.30 34.94 4.94
N VAL A 48 -4.15 34.12 5.57
CA VAL A 48 -5.58 34.39 5.76
C VAL A 48 -5.93 34.12 7.21
N GLY A 49 -6.56 35.09 7.89
CA GLY A 49 -6.96 34.93 9.29
C GLY A 49 -5.79 34.65 10.26
N GLY A 50 -4.61 35.22 9.98
CA GLY A 50 -3.41 35.01 10.80
C GLY A 50 -2.72 33.64 10.61
N LYS A 51 -3.22 32.80 9.70
CA LYS A 51 -2.62 31.50 9.34
C LYS A 51 -2.02 31.57 7.94
N VAL A 52 -0.94 30.81 7.70
CA VAL A 52 -0.34 30.72 6.37
C VAL A 52 -1.24 29.86 5.48
N ALA A 53 -1.76 30.44 4.40
CA ALA A 53 -2.59 29.73 3.43
C ALA A 53 -1.71 28.91 2.47
N LEU A 54 -0.68 29.54 1.89
CA LEU A 54 0.34 28.87 1.07
C LEU A 54 1.69 29.59 1.23
N LEU A 55 2.79 28.82 1.16
CA LEU A 55 4.15 29.35 1.12
C LEU A 55 5.03 28.51 0.16
N PRO A 56 6.17 29.05 -0.28
CA PRO A 56 7.16 28.29 -1.04
C PRO A 56 7.63 27.04 -0.29
N ILE A 57 7.71 25.90 -0.95
CA ILE A 57 8.16 24.64 -0.33
C ILE A 57 9.60 24.38 -0.77
N PRO A 58 10.61 24.69 0.06
CA PRO A 58 12.00 24.39 -0.29
C PRO A 58 12.22 22.88 -0.30
N LEU A 59 12.98 22.40 -1.27
CA LEU A 59 13.32 20.98 -1.42
C LEU A 59 14.78 20.76 -1.05
N GLY A 60 15.04 19.92 -0.06
CA GLY A 60 16.38 19.58 0.42
C GLY A 60 16.71 18.08 0.31
N THR A 61 17.71 17.65 1.08
CA THR A 61 18.19 16.26 1.09
C THR A 61 17.11 15.28 1.56
N ALA A 62 16.29 15.66 2.54
CA ALA A 62 15.21 14.81 3.04
C ALA A 62 14.14 14.57 1.95
N ASP A 63 13.81 15.60 1.18
CA ASP A 63 12.86 15.51 0.08
C ASP A 63 13.40 14.60 -1.03
N PHE A 64 14.68 14.71 -1.36
CA PHE A 64 15.32 13.81 -2.32
C PHE A 64 15.15 12.34 -1.90
N LEU A 65 15.41 12.03 -0.62
CA LEU A 65 15.31 10.67 -0.10
C LEU A 65 13.86 10.14 -0.13
N VAL A 66 12.87 10.93 0.33
CA VAL A 66 11.47 10.47 0.36
C VAL A 66 10.92 10.27 -1.06
N HIS A 67 11.29 11.11 -2.02
CA HIS A 67 10.90 10.92 -3.43
C HIS A 67 11.47 9.62 -4.01
N HIS A 68 12.69 9.22 -3.63
CA HIS A 68 13.25 7.93 -4.04
C HIS A 68 12.54 6.75 -3.36
N ILE A 69 12.09 6.91 -2.11
CA ILE A 69 11.23 5.90 -1.45
C ILE A 69 9.89 5.78 -2.18
N HIS A 70 9.27 6.89 -2.57
CA HIS A 70 8.05 6.88 -3.38
C HIS A 70 8.28 6.20 -4.73
N ALA A 71 9.35 6.55 -5.45
CA ALA A 71 9.72 5.89 -6.69
C ALA A 71 9.91 4.38 -6.48
N PHE A 72 10.67 3.97 -5.47
CA PHE A 72 10.89 2.55 -5.15
C PHE A 72 9.58 1.80 -4.89
N THR A 73 8.70 2.34 -4.04
CA THR A 73 7.41 1.70 -3.73
C THR A 73 6.49 1.60 -4.94
N ILE A 74 6.46 2.63 -5.81
CA ILE A 74 5.71 2.60 -7.08
C ILE A 74 6.30 1.54 -8.02
N HIS A 75 7.62 1.53 -8.24
CA HIS A 75 8.27 0.56 -9.12
C HIS A 75 8.05 -0.88 -8.66
N VAL A 76 8.16 -1.12 -7.35
CA VAL A 76 7.84 -2.43 -6.76
C VAL A 76 6.37 -2.78 -6.99
N THR A 77 5.43 -1.86 -6.77
CA THR A 77 4.01 -2.10 -7.01
C THR A 77 3.72 -2.43 -8.47
N VAL A 78 4.30 -1.68 -9.41
CA VAL A 78 4.18 -1.92 -10.86
C VAL A 78 4.80 -3.26 -11.23
N LEU A 79 5.99 -3.59 -10.74
CA LEU A 79 6.65 -4.87 -11.00
C LEU A 79 5.79 -6.04 -10.55
N ILE A 80 5.20 -5.94 -9.36
CA ILE A 80 4.37 -6.99 -8.81
C ILE A 80 3.07 -7.11 -9.64
N LEU A 81 2.36 -6.01 -9.94
CA LEU A 81 1.16 -6.01 -10.79
C LEU A 81 1.43 -6.55 -12.20
N LEU A 82 2.46 -6.02 -12.87
CA LEU A 82 2.82 -6.37 -14.23
C LEU A 82 3.22 -7.85 -14.33
N LYS A 83 3.98 -8.36 -13.36
CA LYS A 83 4.30 -9.79 -13.30
C LYS A 83 3.04 -10.65 -13.10
N GLY A 84 2.04 -10.15 -12.36
CA GLY A 84 0.74 -10.82 -12.25
C GLY A 84 0.07 -10.95 -13.62
N VAL A 85 -0.03 -9.84 -14.35
CA VAL A 85 -0.68 -9.79 -15.66
C VAL A 85 0.06 -10.62 -16.72
N LEU A 86 1.38 -10.46 -16.83
CA LEU A 86 2.17 -11.13 -17.87
C LEU A 86 2.22 -12.65 -17.70
N PHE A 87 2.26 -13.15 -16.46
CA PHE A 87 2.34 -14.58 -16.16
C PHE A 87 0.98 -15.17 -15.73
N ALA A 88 -0.11 -14.54 -16.16
CA ALA A 88 -1.48 -14.98 -15.89
C ALA A 88 -1.85 -16.27 -16.63
N ARG A 89 -1.48 -16.38 -17.92
CA ARG A 89 -1.88 -17.49 -18.79
C ARG A 89 -0.93 -18.67 -18.73
N SER A 90 0.36 -18.42 -18.58
CA SER A 90 1.39 -19.45 -18.47
C SER A 90 2.62 -18.90 -17.77
N SER A 91 3.39 -19.80 -17.17
CA SER A 91 4.73 -19.52 -16.67
C SER A 91 5.63 -20.73 -16.92
N ARG A 92 6.95 -20.55 -16.80
CA ARG A 92 7.88 -21.68 -16.86
C ARG A 92 7.59 -22.73 -15.79
N LEU A 93 7.05 -22.30 -14.64
CA LEU A 93 6.71 -23.19 -13.53
C LEU A 93 5.36 -23.88 -13.71
N ILE A 94 4.36 -23.25 -14.34
CA ILE A 94 3.03 -23.82 -14.59
C ILE A 94 2.62 -23.44 -16.04
N PRO A 95 2.82 -24.32 -17.02
CA PRO A 95 2.61 -24.00 -18.43
C PRO A 95 1.12 -23.82 -18.79
N ASP A 96 0.23 -24.48 -18.06
CA ASP A 96 -1.22 -24.57 -18.28
C ASP A 96 -2.05 -23.73 -17.28
N LYS A 97 -1.45 -22.67 -16.73
CA LYS A 97 -2.07 -21.80 -15.72
C LYS A 97 -3.43 -21.22 -16.16
N ALA A 98 -3.62 -20.98 -17.45
CA ALA A 98 -4.89 -20.51 -18.02
C ALA A 98 -6.09 -21.44 -17.70
N ASN A 99 -5.87 -22.75 -17.58
CA ASN A 99 -6.93 -23.73 -17.30
C ASN A 99 -7.36 -23.71 -15.83
N LEU A 100 -6.49 -23.28 -14.91
CA LEU A 100 -6.79 -23.16 -13.48
C LEU A 100 -7.67 -21.93 -13.17
N GLY A 101 -7.81 -21.01 -14.14
CA GLY A 101 -8.60 -19.79 -14.03
C GLY A 101 -7.88 -18.65 -13.30
N PHE A 102 -8.59 -17.53 -13.12
CA PHE A 102 -8.02 -16.32 -12.52
C PHE A 102 -7.84 -16.43 -10.99
N ARG A 103 -8.68 -17.24 -10.33
CA ARG A 103 -8.75 -17.32 -8.86
C ARG A 103 -8.60 -18.76 -8.37
N PHE A 104 -7.37 -19.18 -8.12
CA PHE A 104 -7.07 -20.50 -7.57
C PHE A 104 -5.97 -20.41 -6.49
N PRO A 105 -6.05 -21.21 -5.41
CA PRO A 105 -5.17 -21.04 -4.26
C PRO A 105 -3.72 -21.48 -4.51
N CYS A 106 -3.54 -22.59 -5.23
CA CYS A 106 -2.28 -23.24 -5.64
C CYS A 106 -2.56 -24.40 -6.61
N ASP A 107 -1.54 -24.86 -7.32
CA ASP A 107 -1.49 -26.09 -8.14
C ASP A 107 -0.75 -27.20 -7.37
N GLY A 108 -1.24 -27.51 -6.16
CA GLY A 108 -0.67 -28.54 -5.27
C GLY A 108 0.71 -28.23 -4.64
N PRO A 109 1.25 -29.16 -3.83
CA PRO A 109 2.55 -29.01 -3.16
C PRO A 109 3.76 -29.38 -4.04
N GLY A 110 3.55 -29.87 -5.27
CA GLY A 110 4.62 -30.26 -6.18
C GLY A 110 5.51 -29.08 -6.60
N ARG A 111 6.63 -29.40 -7.27
CA ARG A 111 7.60 -28.40 -7.81
C ARG A 111 8.17 -27.43 -6.76
N GLY A 112 8.33 -27.89 -5.51
CA GLY A 112 8.81 -27.06 -4.40
C GLY A 112 7.72 -26.19 -3.76
N GLY A 113 6.45 -26.39 -4.15
CA GLY A 113 5.28 -25.65 -3.70
C GLY A 113 4.87 -24.57 -4.71
N THR A 114 3.67 -24.68 -5.27
CA THR A 114 3.08 -23.68 -6.20
C THR A 114 2.15 -22.70 -5.49
N CYS A 115 2.18 -22.71 -4.16
CA CYS A 115 1.51 -21.70 -3.37
C CYS A 115 1.97 -20.32 -3.85
N GLN A 116 1.02 -19.39 -3.94
CA GLN A 116 1.26 -17.96 -4.22
C GLN A 116 1.45 -17.54 -5.69
N GLU A 117 1.20 -18.41 -6.67
CA GLU A 117 1.34 -18.12 -8.12
C GLU A 117 0.15 -17.37 -8.77
N GLU A 118 -0.85 -16.95 -7.99
CA GLU A 118 -2.10 -16.31 -8.44
C GLU A 118 -1.93 -14.80 -8.73
N ILE A 119 -2.66 -14.28 -9.73
CA ILE A 119 -2.65 -12.86 -10.14
C ILE A 119 -3.13 -11.94 -8.99
N LEU A 120 -4.11 -12.41 -8.21
CA LEU A 120 -4.73 -11.67 -7.10
C LEU A 120 -3.81 -11.49 -5.89
N ARG A 121 -2.64 -12.14 -5.85
CA ARG A 121 -1.68 -12.05 -4.73
C ARG A 121 -0.60 -11.01 -4.87
N ARG A 122 -0.55 -10.32 -6.00
CA ARG A 122 0.51 -9.40 -6.36
C ARG A 122 0.17 -7.94 -6.00
N VAL A 123 -0.80 -7.76 -5.11
CA VAL A 123 -1.26 -6.48 -4.56
C VAL A 123 -1.61 -6.77 -3.10
N PRO A 124 -1.05 -6.13 -2.06
CA PRO A 124 0.29 -5.61 -1.80
C PRO A 124 0.96 -6.39 -0.63
N LEU A 125 2.14 -6.99 -0.83
CA LEU A 125 2.92 -7.64 0.26
C LEU A 125 3.96 -6.75 1.01
N PRO A 126 4.33 -5.51 0.60
CA PRO A 126 5.48 -4.85 1.23
C PRO A 126 5.17 -3.92 2.41
N LEU A 127 3.95 -3.92 2.98
CA LEU A 127 3.65 -3.09 4.15
C LEU A 127 3.18 -4.04 5.26
N MET A 128 3.96 -4.20 6.32
CA MET A 128 3.66 -5.04 7.49
C MET A 128 4.21 -4.35 8.75
N GLY A 129 3.49 -3.38 9.33
CA GLY A 129 3.84 -2.79 10.63
C GLY A 129 2.71 -1.97 11.28
N GLY A 130 2.27 -2.34 12.51
CA GLY A 130 1.28 -1.58 13.31
C GLY A 130 0.08 -2.36 13.90
N SER A 131 -0.36 -2.05 15.13
CA SER A 131 -1.10 -2.94 16.05
C SER A 131 -2.50 -3.47 15.66
N VAL A 132 -3.23 -2.91 14.68
CA VAL A 132 -4.45 -3.55 14.10
C VAL A 132 -4.10 -4.74 13.20
N ILE A 133 -2.83 -4.84 12.81
CA ILE A 133 -2.23 -5.99 12.11
C ILE A 133 -2.23 -7.23 12.99
N SER A 134 -2.56 -7.16 14.28
CA SER A 134 -2.66 -8.35 15.13
C SER A 134 -3.72 -9.36 14.66
N TYR A 135 -4.86 -8.90 14.11
CA TYR A 135 -5.85 -9.80 13.48
C TYR A 135 -5.35 -10.35 12.13
N GLY A 136 -4.68 -9.52 11.32
CA GLY A 136 -4.02 -9.98 10.08
C GLY A 136 -2.88 -10.99 10.34
N ARG A 137 -2.16 -10.83 11.46
CA ARG A 137 -1.15 -11.76 12.01
C ARG A 137 -1.75 -12.93 12.78
N ARG A 138 -3.07 -13.01 12.97
CA ARG A 138 -3.76 -14.22 13.46
C ARG A 138 -4.20 -15.15 12.33
N HIS A 139 -4.09 -14.70 11.06
CA HIS A 139 -4.26 -15.52 9.85
C HIS A 139 -2.99 -16.10 9.19
N PRO A 140 -1.82 -16.30 9.85
CA PRO A 140 -0.73 -17.07 9.27
C PRO A 140 -0.97 -18.58 9.39
N SER A 141 -1.94 -19.03 10.20
CA SER A 141 -2.33 -20.44 10.26
C SER A 141 -3.17 -20.82 9.04
N GLY A 142 -2.71 -21.82 8.30
CA GLY A 142 -3.39 -22.34 7.12
C GLY A 142 -4.78 -22.90 7.46
N ARG A 143 -5.63 -23.02 6.44
CA ARG A 143 -6.99 -23.58 6.54
C ARG A 143 -7.05 -24.89 7.34
N GLY A 144 -6.03 -25.75 7.21
CA GLY A 144 -5.96 -27.04 7.89
C GLY A 144 -6.10 -26.93 9.41
N TYR A 145 -5.30 -26.06 10.04
CA TYR A 145 -5.35 -25.83 11.49
C TYR A 145 -6.76 -25.42 11.97
N TRP A 146 -7.39 -24.47 11.28
CA TRP A 146 -8.73 -24.02 11.64
C TRP A 146 -9.80 -25.08 11.40
N GLN A 147 -9.63 -25.93 10.38
CA GLN A 147 -10.57 -27.01 10.09
C GLN A 147 -10.52 -28.09 11.17
N GLU A 148 -9.33 -28.49 11.62
CA GLU A 148 -9.14 -29.45 12.73
C GLU A 148 -9.73 -28.93 14.06
N LEU A 149 -9.56 -27.63 14.33
CA LEU A 149 -10.18 -26.99 15.49
C LEU A 149 -11.71 -26.98 15.38
N ILE A 150 -12.27 -26.64 14.22
CA ILE A 150 -13.72 -26.66 13.98
C ILE A 150 -14.28 -28.07 14.17
N GLU A 151 -13.59 -29.10 13.71
CA GLU A 151 -14.01 -30.49 13.89
C GLU A 151 -14.08 -30.89 15.37
N SER A 152 -13.10 -30.45 16.16
CA SER A 152 -13.10 -30.63 17.61
C SER A 152 -14.28 -29.92 18.29
N ILE A 153 -14.63 -28.71 17.84
CA ILE A 153 -15.77 -27.93 18.34
C ILE A 153 -17.10 -28.59 17.95
N VAL A 154 -17.22 -29.04 16.70
CA VAL A 154 -18.42 -29.73 16.20
C VAL A 154 -18.67 -31.02 16.96
N TRP A 155 -17.62 -31.76 17.31
CA TRP A 155 -17.74 -32.93 18.19
C TRP A 155 -18.41 -32.57 19.52
N ALA A 156 -18.00 -31.48 20.16
CA ALA A 156 -18.61 -31.02 21.42
C ALA A 156 -20.09 -30.60 21.25
N HIS A 157 -20.42 -29.90 20.16
CA HIS A 157 -21.80 -29.48 19.87
C HIS A 157 -22.73 -30.67 19.61
N ASN A 158 -22.23 -31.71 18.95
CA ASN A 158 -22.97 -32.96 18.74
C ASN A 158 -23.26 -33.67 20.06
N LYS A 159 -22.31 -33.66 21.02
CA LYS A 159 -22.54 -34.22 22.36
C LYS A 159 -23.66 -33.50 23.11
N LEU A 160 -23.77 -32.19 22.92
CA LEU A 160 -24.81 -31.35 23.53
C LEU A 160 -26.09 -31.22 22.69
N LYS A 161 -26.19 -31.89 21.53
CA LYS A 161 -27.32 -31.81 20.59
C LYS A 161 -27.68 -30.39 20.14
N VAL A 162 -26.70 -29.48 20.11
CA VAL A 162 -26.85 -28.10 19.64
C VAL A 162 -26.08 -27.86 18.34
N ALA A 163 -25.72 -28.92 17.63
CA ALA A 163 -25.04 -28.80 16.36
C ALA A 163 -25.96 -28.17 15.30
N PRO A 164 -25.46 -27.19 14.51
CA PRO A 164 -26.25 -26.58 13.46
C PRO A 164 -26.47 -27.57 12.30
N ALA A 165 -27.59 -27.42 11.58
CA ALA A 165 -27.90 -28.24 10.40
C ALA A 165 -26.92 -28.02 9.24
N THR A 166 -26.38 -26.81 9.11
CA THR A 166 -25.35 -26.48 8.11
C THR A 166 -23.96 -26.77 8.65
N GLN A 167 -23.19 -27.61 7.96
CA GLN A 167 -21.84 -28.00 8.39
C GLN A 167 -20.90 -26.77 8.43
N PRO A 168 -20.34 -26.41 9.59
CA PRO A 168 -19.36 -25.34 9.67
C PRO A 168 -18.05 -25.79 9.00
N ARG A 169 -17.46 -24.90 8.20
CA ARG A 169 -16.18 -25.13 7.52
C ARG A 169 -15.28 -23.92 7.68
N ALA A 170 -13.97 -24.16 7.79
CA ALA A 170 -12.99 -23.09 7.70
C ALA A 170 -13.07 -22.42 6.32
N LEU A 171 -12.83 -21.11 6.29
CA LEU A 171 -12.79 -20.30 5.07
C LEU A 171 -11.89 -20.94 4.00
N SER A 172 -12.25 -20.80 2.73
CA SER A 172 -11.36 -21.20 1.64
C SER A 172 -10.06 -20.39 1.70
N ILE A 173 -8.96 -20.93 1.16
CA ILE A 173 -7.66 -20.26 1.15
C ILE A 173 -7.75 -18.87 0.49
N VAL A 174 -8.54 -18.72 -0.58
CA VAL A 174 -8.76 -17.43 -1.26
C VAL A 174 -9.57 -16.48 -0.40
N GLN A 175 -10.62 -16.95 0.27
CA GLN A 175 -11.42 -16.12 1.19
C GLN A 175 -10.61 -15.69 2.42
N GLY A 176 -9.84 -16.58 3.04
CA GLY A 176 -8.98 -16.23 4.18
C GLY A 176 -7.96 -15.16 3.83
N ARG A 177 -7.36 -15.22 2.63
CA ARG A 177 -6.49 -14.16 2.10
C ARG A 177 -7.24 -12.84 1.94
N ALA A 178 -8.42 -12.86 1.31
CA ALA A 178 -9.22 -11.67 1.09
C ALA A 178 -9.62 -11.00 2.40
N VAL A 179 -10.11 -11.78 3.37
CA VAL A 179 -10.44 -11.30 4.72
C VAL A 179 -9.21 -10.69 5.40
N GLY A 180 -8.05 -11.33 5.32
CA GLY A 180 -6.80 -10.82 5.87
C GLY A 180 -6.38 -9.46 5.29
N VAL A 181 -6.41 -9.32 3.95
CA VAL A 181 -6.09 -8.06 3.26
C VAL A 181 -7.10 -6.96 3.62
N THR A 182 -8.40 -7.28 3.66
CA THR A 182 -9.43 -6.30 4.04
C THR A 182 -9.20 -5.73 5.44
N HIS A 183 -8.95 -6.59 6.43
CA HIS A 183 -8.70 -6.14 7.80
C HIS A 183 -7.37 -5.38 7.92
N TYR A 184 -6.34 -5.80 7.18
CA TYR A 184 -5.07 -5.11 7.13
C TYR A 184 -5.23 -3.68 6.60
N LEU A 185 -5.90 -3.52 5.46
CA LEU A 185 -6.11 -2.21 4.83
C LEU A 185 -7.02 -1.33 5.69
N LEU A 186 -8.15 -1.86 6.15
CA LEU A 186 -9.08 -1.11 7.00
C LEU A 186 -8.38 -0.65 8.28
N GLY A 187 -7.65 -1.54 8.94
CA GLY A 187 -6.89 -1.23 10.15
C GLY A 187 -5.83 -0.17 9.92
N GLY A 188 -5.02 -0.31 8.87
CA GLY A 188 -3.98 0.66 8.53
C GLY A 188 -4.57 2.04 8.23
N ILE A 189 -5.55 2.10 7.32
CA ILE A 189 -6.19 3.35 6.90
C ILE A 189 -6.90 4.02 8.08
N ALA A 190 -7.69 3.28 8.86
CA ALA A 190 -8.40 3.84 10.01
C ALA A 190 -7.44 4.37 11.10
N THR A 191 -6.33 3.66 11.35
CA THR A 191 -5.33 4.13 12.32
C THR A 191 -4.69 5.44 11.87
N THR A 192 -4.25 5.51 10.62
CA THR A 192 -3.63 6.71 10.05
C THR A 192 -4.63 7.87 9.95
N TRP A 193 -5.89 7.58 9.58
CA TRP A 193 -6.98 8.56 9.53
C TRP A 193 -7.25 9.17 10.91
N ALA A 194 -7.42 8.35 11.94
CA ALA A 194 -7.66 8.82 13.30
C ALA A 194 -6.50 9.68 13.81
N PHE A 195 -5.25 9.26 13.55
CA PHE A 195 -4.07 10.02 13.91
C PHE A 195 -4.02 11.39 13.23
N PHE A 196 -4.19 11.44 11.90
CA PHE A 196 -4.12 12.71 11.16
C PHE A 196 -5.25 13.66 11.56
N LEU A 197 -6.47 13.15 11.73
CA LEU A 197 -7.63 13.97 12.08
C LEU A 197 -7.47 14.55 13.50
N ALA A 198 -7.07 13.73 14.47
CA ALA A 198 -6.80 14.21 15.83
C ALA A 198 -5.67 15.23 15.86
N ARG A 199 -4.58 14.98 15.12
CA ARG A 199 -3.43 15.89 15.06
C ARG A 199 -3.80 17.22 14.43
N ILE A 200 -4.43 17.22 13.25
CA ILE A 200 -4.71 18.46 12.51
C ILE A 200 -5.77 19.32 13.20
N ILE A 201 -6.77 18.73 13.87
CA ILE A 201 -7.73 19.51 14.67
C ILE A 201 -7.06 20.16 15.88
N ALA A 202 -6.09 19.48 16.50
CA ALA A 202 -5.42 20.00 17.69
C ALA A 202 -4.42 21.14 17.41
N VAL A 203 -3.81 21.17 16.23
CA VAL A 203 -2.77 22.17 15.87
C VAL A 203 -3.13 23.10 14.73
N GLY A 204 -4.25 22.85 14.05
CA GLY A 204 -4.69 23.55 12.85
C GLY A 204 -5.25 24.92 13.14
#